data_AF-A0A352SH83-F1
#
_entry.id   AF-A0A352SH83-F1
#
_cell.length_a   1.000
_cell.length_b   1.000
_cell.length_c   1.000
_cell.angle_alpha   90.00
_cell.angle_beta   90.00
_cell.angle_gamma   90.00
#
_symmetry.space_group_name_H-M   'P 1'
#
loop_
_entity.id
_entity.type
_entity.pdbx_description
1 polymer ?
#
loop_
_entity_poly.entity_id
_entity_poly.type
_entity_poly.pdbx_seq_one_letter_code
_entity_poly.pdbx_strand_id
1 'polypeptide(L)'
;MDTVKIEGVIFDLDGTLLDSTWVWSQIDTDFLKKRGFEVPKDYSTAIMAMGFEEVAKYTIKRFLLQETKEDVMAEWDAMARDAYAHDVKLKKGVKELLLWLKKQDIKMA
;
A
#
# COMPACT_ATOMS: atom_id res chain seq x y z
N MET A 1 41.74 1.28 -0.33
CA MET A 1 40.45 1.14 -1.02
C MET A 1 39.76 2.48 -0.88
N ASP A 2 39.64 3.23 -1.96
CA ASP A 2 38.97 4.52 -1.96
C ASP A 2 37.46 4.26 -1.84
N THR A 3 36.91 4.48 -0.65
CA THR A 3 35.47 4.37 -0.42
C THR A 3 34.79 5.60 -0.98
N VAL A 4 33.85 5.41 -1.91
CA VAL A 4 32.98 6.47 -2.42
C VAL A 4 32.19 7.07 -1.25
N LYS A 5 32.29 8.39 -1.07
CA LYS A 5 31.49 9.13 -0.09
C LYS A 5 30.05 9.23 -0.61
N ILE A 6 29.09 8.74 0.17
CA ILE A 6 27.67 8.89 -0.17
C ILE A 6 27.25 10.33 0.14
N GLU A 7 26.75 11.04 -0.88
CA GLU A 7 26.28 12.42 -0.75
C GLU A 7 24.75 12.52 -0.56
N GLY A 8 24.03 11.46 -0.93
CA GLY A 8 22.57 11.40 -0.76
C GLY A 8 22.00 9.99 -0.91
N VAL A 9 20.79 9.81 -0.40
CA VAL A 9 19.99 8.58 -0.48
C VAL A 9 18.57 8.94 -0.90
N ILE A 10 17.99 8.17 -1.82
CA ILE A 10 16.58 8.29 -2.23
C ILE A 10 15.84 7.09 -1.67
N PHE A 11 14.74 7.33 -0.97
CA PHE A 11 13.90 6.28 -0.41
C PHE A 11 12.58 6.21 -1.17
N ASP A 12 12.20 4.99 -1.53
CA ASP A 12 10.79 4.69 -1.72
C ASP A 12 10.07 4.73 -0.36
N LEU A 13 8.76 4.96 -0.34
CA LEU A 13 7.99 5.09 0.89
C LEU A 13 7.39 3.75 1.31
N ASP A 14 6.57 3.17 0.45
CA ASP A 14 5.71 2.03 0.75
C ASP A 14 6.48 0.71 0.74
N GLY A 15 6.41 -0.04 1.83
CA GLY A 15 7.22 -1.25 1.99
C GLY A 15 8.72 -1.01 2.15
N THR A 16 9.18 0.25 2.13
CA THR A 16 10.57 0.64 2.35
C THR A 16 10.72 1.38 3.67
N LEU A 17 10.14 2.58 3.80
CA LEU A 17 10.11 3.33 5.07
C LEU A 17 8.93 2.93 5.94
N LEU A 18 7.78 2.69 5.30
CA LEU A 18 6.53 2.30 5.96
C LEU A 18 6.31 0.80 5.89
N ASP A 19 5.76 0.24 6.96
CA ASP A 19 5.27 -1.12 6.98
C ASP A 19 3.83 -1.15 6.45
N SER A 20 3.68 -0.97 5.14
CA SER A 20 2.39 -0.74 4.46
C SER A 20 2.02 -1.81 3.42
N THR A 21 2.86 -2.81 3.17
CA THR A 21 2.64 -3.82 2.10
C THR A 21 1.41 -4.70 2.32
N TRP A 22 0.86 -4.74 3.54
CA TRP A 22 -0.31 -5.53 3.90
C TRP A 22 -1.65 -4.80 3.62
N VAL A 23 -1.62 -3.47 3.46
CA VAL A 23 -2.84 -2.64 3.45
C VAL A 23 -3.82 -3.09 2.37
N TRP A 24 -3.36 -3.24 1.12
CA TRP A 24 -4.24 -3.62 0.02
C TRP A 24 -4.83 -5.03 0.16
N SER A 25 -4.03 -6.00 0.61
CA SER A 25 -4.55 -7.36 0.86
C SER A 25 -5.58 -7.41 1.99
N GLN A 26 -5.43 -6.53 2.99
CA GLN A 26 -6.40 -6.39 4.08
C GLN A 26 -7.68 -5.72 3.57
N ILE A 27 -7.56 -4.67 2.75
CA ILE A 27 -8.71 -4.00 2.11
C ILE A 27 -9.50 -4.98 1.26
N ASP A 28 -8.85 -5.76 0.40
CA ASP A 28 -9.50 -6.80 -0.40
C ASP A 28 -10.29 -7.78 0.48
N THR A 29 -9.68 -8.20 1.59
CA THR A 29 -10.28 -9.12 2.56
C THR A 29 -11.51 -8.52 3.22
N ASP A 30 -11.38 -7.34 3.81
CA ASP A 30 -12.46 -6.73 4.58
C ASP A 30 -13.61 -6.26 3.69
N PHE A 31 -13.29 -5.69 2.53
CA PHE A 31 -14.27 -5.23 1.55
C PHE A 31 -15.14 -6.37 1.02
N LEU A 32 -14.54 -7.52 0.69
CA LEU A 32 -15.26 -8.70 0.22
C LEU A 32 -16.00 -9.40 1.36
N LYS A 33 -15.38 -9.52 2.54
CA LYS A 33 -15.99 -10.15 3.72
C LYS A 33 -17.23 -9.42 4.20
N LYS A 34 -17.24 -8.08 4.16
CA LYS A 34 -18.42 -7.25 4.47
C LYS A 34 -19.62 -7.58 3.58
N ARG A 35 -19.37 -8.12 2.39
CA ARG A 35 -20.37 -8.55 1.40
C ARG A 35 -20.63 -10.06 1.39
N GLY A 36 -20.04 -10.80 2.34
CA GLY A 36 -20.21 -12.24 2.48
C GLY A 36 -19.33 -13.08 1.55
N PHE A 37 -18.29 -12.49 0.96
CA PHE A 37 -17.33 -13.20 0.11
C PHE A 37 -16.00 -13.42 0.83
N GLU A 38 -15.35 -14.56 0.57
CA GLU A 38 -13.93 -14.75 0.83
C GLU A 38 -13.11 -14.29 -0.38
N VAL A 39 -11.84 -13.89 -0.16
CA VAL A 39 -10.93 -13.54 -1.26
C VAL A 39 -10.52 -14.81 -2.01
N PRO A 40 -10.87 -14.95 -3.31
CA PRO A 40 -10.42 -16.09 -4.10
C PRO A 40 -8.90 -16.10 -4.26
N LYS A 41 -8.29 -17.28 -4.29
CA LYS A 41 -6.82 -17.45 -4.36
C LYS A 41 -6.17 -16.78 -5.57
N ASP A 42 -6.89 -16.67 -6.69
CA ASP A 42 -6.43 -16.07 -7.93
C ASP A 42 -6.70 -14.56 -8.02
N TYR A 43 -7.45 -14.00 -7.08
CA TYR A 43 -7.95 -12.63 -7.17
C TYR A 43 -6.81 -11.60 -7.21
N SER A 44 -5.87 -11.68 -6.26
CA SER A 44 -4.71 -10.76 -6.23
C SER A 44 -3.89 -10.83 -7.52
N THR A 45 -3.65 -12.03 -8.06
CA THR A 45 -2.94 -12.21 -9.33
C THR A 45 -3.71 -11.61 -10.51
N ALA A 46 -5.04 -11.74 -10.52
CA ALA A 46 -5.89 -11.21 -11.57
C ALA A 46 -5.85 -9.68 -11.61
N ILE A 47 -5.82 -9.02 -10.45
CA ILE A 47 -5.89 -7.56 -10.35
C ILE A 47 -4.52 -6.86 -10.38
N MET A 48 -3.43 -7.60 -10.16
CA MET A 48 -2.07 -7.05 -9.99
C MET A 48 -1.58 -6.19 -11.16
N ALA A 49 -2.02 -6.46 -12.38
CA ALA A 49 -1.62 -5.72 -13.58
C ALA A 49 -2.63 -4.62 -13.99
N MET A 50 -3.70 -4.43 -13.22
CA MET A 50 -4.80 -3.52 -13.54
C MET A 50 -4.62 -2.17 -12.83
N GLY A 51 -5.09 -1.10 -13.47
CA GLY A 51 -5.25 0.19 -12.81
C GLY A 51 -6.43 0.18 -11.83
N PHE A 52 -6.44 1.10 -10.87
CA PHE A 52 -7.42 1.14 -9.77
C PHE A 52 -8.90 1.08 -10.23
N GLU A 53 -9.25 1.83 -11.27
CA GLU A 53 -10.61 1.79 -11.85
C GLU A 53 -10.94 0.45 -12.52
N GLU A 54 -9.96 -0.18 -13.18
CA GLU A 54 -10.14 -1.49 -13.82
C GLU A 54 -10.30 -2.59 -12.78
N VAL A 55 -9.58 -2.50 -11.65
CA VAL A 55 -9.81 -3.38 -10.49
C VAL A 55 -11.25 -3.24 -9.99
N ALA A 56 -11.75 -2.02 -9.78
CA ALA A 56 -13.13 -1.81 -9.33
C ALA A 56 -14.16 -2.45 -10.27
N LYS A 57 -14.03 -2.22 -11.59
CA LYS A 57 -14.91 -2.84 -12.60
C LYS A 57 -14.81 -4.36 -12.59
N TYR A 58 -13.59 -4.90 -12.49
CA TYR A 58 -13.35 -6.33 -12.43
C TYR A 58 -14.01 -6.96 -11.21
N THR A 59 -13.85 -6.35 -10.03
CA THR A 59 -14.43 -6.81 -8.76
C THR A 59 -15.95 -6.79 -8.81
N ILE A 60 -16.55 -5.68 -9.27
CA ILE A 60 -18.00 -5.57 -9.43
C ILE A 60 -18.54 -6.69 -10.32
N LYS A 61 -17.92 -6.88 -11.49
CA LYS A 61 -18.32 -7.93 -12.43
C LYS A 61 -18.14 -9.34 -11.85
N ARG A 62 -17.03 -9.58 -11.15
CA ARG A 62 -16.68 -10.90 -10.61
C ARG A 62 -17.60 -11.34 -9.48
N PHE A 63 -17.99 -10.42 -8.61
CA PHE A 63 -18.81 -10.71 -7.44
C PHE A 63 -20.28 -10.26 -7.57
N LEU A 64 -20.67 -9.80 -8.76
CA LEU A 64 -22.04 -9.34 -9.08
C LEU A 64 -22.52 -8.24 -8.12
N LEU A 65 -21.61 -7.34 -7.76
CA LEU A 65 -21.87 -6.21 -6.88
C LEU A 65 -22.87 -5.24 -7.53
N GLN A 66 -23.66 -4.55 -6.71
CA GLN A 66 -24.68 -3.61 -7.19
C GLN A 66 -24.20 -2.15 -7.15
N GLU A 67 -23.08 -1.92 -6.48
CA GLU A 67 -22.42 -0.63 -6.36
C GLU A 67 -21.79 -0.18 -7.68
N THR A 68 -21.64 1.14 -7.83
CA THR A 68 -20.90 1.72 -8.96
C THR A 68 -19.39 1.58 -8.75
N LYS A 69 -18.61 1.72 -9.82
CA LYS A 69 -17.14 1.72 -9.70
C LYS A 69 -16.66 2.86 -8.80
N GLU A 70 -17.32 4.01 -8.85
CA GLU A 70 -17.02 5.18 -8.02
C GLU A 70 -17.24 4.89 -6.53
N ASP A 71 -18.34 4.22 -6.17
CA ASP A 71 -18.62 3.84 -4.77
C ASP A 71 -17.55 2.87 -4.22
N VAL A 72 -17.19 1.86 -5.02
CA VAL A 72 -16.17 0.87 -4.65
C VAL A 72 -14.80 1.53 -4.47
N MET A 73 -14.41 2.38 -5.41
CA MET A 73 -13.14 3.12 -5.33
C MET A 73 -13.10 4.06 -4.13
N ALA A 74 -14.21 4.75 -3.83
CA ALA A 74 -14.32 5.64 -2.69
C ALA A 74 -14.23 4.87 -1.35
N GLU A 75 -14.84 3.70 -1.24
CA GLU A 75 -14.73 2.85 -0.06
C GLU A 75 -13.29 2.37 0.14
N TRP A 76 -12.62 1.89 -0.92
CA TRP A 76 -11.21 1.48 -0.84
C TRP A 76 -10.28 2.64 -0.46
N ASP A 77 -10.48 3.83 -1.04
CA ASP A 77 -9.68 5.01 -0.70
C ASP A 77 -9.89 5.42 0.77
N ALA A 78 -11.14 5.36 1.27
CA ALA A 78 -11.43 5.63 2.67
C ALA A 78 -10.76 4.61 3.61
N MET A 79 -10.81 3.32 3.28
CA MET A 79 -10.16 2.26 4.06
C MET A 79 -8.63 2.42 4.05
N ALA A 80 -8.04 2.72 2.90
CA ALA A 80 -6.60 2.99 2.80
C ALA A 80 -6.22 4.21 3.65
N ARG A 81 -6.93 5.33 3.51
CA ARG A 81 -6.66 6.54 4.32
C ARG A 81 -6.69 6.26 5.81
N ASP A 82 -7.68 5.50 6.27
CA ASP A 82 -7.80 5.13 7.68
C ASP A 82 -6.60 4.29 8.14
N ALA A 83 -6.25 3.24 7.37
CA ALA A 83 -5.10 2.39 7.67
C ALA A 83 -3.79 3.19 7.70
N TYR A 84 -3.55 4.09 6.73
CA TYR A 84 -2.34 4.92 6.71
C TYR A 84 -2.30 5.96 7.85
N ALA A 85 -3.45 6.46 8.29
CA ALA A 85 -3.52 7.42 9.39
C ALA A 85 -3.30 6.77 10.76
N HIS A 86 -3.81 5.55 10.97
CA HIS A 86 -3.94 4.97 12.30
C HIS A 86 -3.11 3.69 12.51
N ASP A 87 -2.90 2.87 11.48
CA ASP A 87 -2.35 1.52 11.63
C ASP A 87 -0.95 1.36 11.05
N VAL A 88 -0.67 1.96 9.89
CA VAL A 88 0.65 1.90 9.23
C VAL A 88 1.70 2.55 10.13
N LYS A 89 2.82 1.84 10.34
CA LYS A 89 3.95 2.28 11.16
C LYS A 89 5.22 2.38 10.34
N LEU A 90 6.22 3.08 10.88
CA LEU A 90 7.59 2.99 10.38
C LEU A 90 8.10 1.55 10.49
N LYS A 91 8.81 1.06 9.48
CA LYS A 91 9.56 -0.19 9.61
C LYS A 91 10.64 -0.05 10.69
N LYS A 92 10.96 -1.17 11.34
CA LYS A 92 11.99 -1.25 12.37
C LYS A 92 13.33 -0.73 11.83
N GLY A 93 13.99 0.17 12.56
CA GLY A 93 15.30 0.72 12.19
C GLY A 93 15.23 1.96 11.29
N VAL A 94 14.08 2.29 10.70
CA VAL A 94 13.96 3.43 9.78
C VAL A 94 14.22 4.76 10.50
N LYS A 95 13.64 4.95 11.69
CA LYS A 95 13.84 6.17 12.46
C LYS A 95 15.31 6.39 12.80
N GLU A 96 15.98 5.33 13.24
CA GLU A 96 17.40 5.33 13.59
C GLU A 96 18.27 5.65 12.38
N LEU A 97 18.00 5.03 11.24
CA LEU A 97 18.71 5.26 9.98
C LEU A 97 18.57 6.70 9.51
N LEU A 98 17.35 7.24 9.45
CA LEU A 98 17.11 8.61 8.97
C LEU A 98 17.77 9.65 9.87
N LEU A 99 17.74 9.45 11.19
CA LEU A 99 18.44 10.31 12.14
C LEU A 99 19.97 10.20 12.01
N TRP A 100 20.50 9.01 11.72
CA TRP A 100 21.92 8.81 11.50
C TRP A 100 22.38 9.51 10.21
N LEU A 101 21.68 9.33 9.09
CA LEU A 101 21.98 10.00 7.82
C LEU A 101 21.95 11.53 7.96
N LYS A 102 20.93 12.06 8.64
CA LYS A 102 20.83 13.49 8.93
C LYS A 102 22.01 14.02 9.74
N LYS A 103 22.51 13.26 10.73
CA LYS A 103 23.70 13.65 11.52
C LYS A 103 24.99 13.69 10.69
N GLN A 104 25.05 12.93 9.59
CA GLN A 104 26.20 12.90 8.68
C GLN A 104 26.11 13.94 7.56
N ASP A 105 25.08 14.82 7.57
CA ASP A 105 24.80 15.79 6.49
C ASP A 105 24.60 15.13 5.11
N ILE A 106 24.06 13.90 5.10
CA ILE A 106 23.72 13.18 3.87
C ILE A 106 22.29 13.60 3.47
N LYS A 107 22.12 14.00 2.21
CA LYS A 107 20.83 14.42 1.67
C LYS A 107 19.87 13.23 1.55
N MET A 108 18.59 13.47 1.78
CA MET A 108 17.54 12.45 1.67
C MET A 108 16.40 12.98 0.80
N ALA A 109 15.87 12.14 -0.08
CA ALA A 109 14.67 12.39 -0.87
C ALA A 109 13.72 11.20 -0.77
#